data_AF-A0A251RUN6-F1
#
_entry.id   AF-A0A251RUN6-F1
#
_cell.length_a   1.000
_cell.length_b   1.000
_cell.length_c   1.000
_cell.angle_alpha   90.00
_cell.angle_beta   90.00
_cell.angle_gamma   90.00
#
_symmetry.space_group_name_H-M   'P 1'
#
loop_
_entity.id
_entity.type
_entity.pdbx_description
1 polymer ?
#
loop_
_entity_poly.entity_id
_entity_poly.type
_entity_poly.pdbx_seq_one_letter_code
_entity_poly.pdbx_strand_id
1 'polypeptide(L)'
;MAPQQRKAHACRNPDLIKGPPKFYLADDVKKPLVNKRKARPTKLRCPFKINGVPLRRVNQSYVIATSTKVDISGVNVEKFDDIGKKVKKKKKKKKGEGEFFEAEKENTLPQEKKDDQKSVDTAWTQSIEAVPDLKSFLGARFSLKAGMKPHELVF
;
A
#
# COMPACT_ATOMS: atom_id res chain seq x y z
N MET A 1 -12.08 31.47 15.70
CA MET A 1 -13.45 31.39 15.11
C MET A 1 -13.29 31.08 13.63
N ALA A 2 -13.88 30.09 12.98
CA ALA A 2 -14.61 28.87 13.29
C ALA A 2 -14.44 27.98 12.02
N PRO A 3 -14.52 26.64 12.10
CA PRO A 3 -14.17 25.78 10.98
C PRO A 3 -15.24 25.85 9.88
N GLN A 4 -14.82 26.09 8.63
CA GLN A 4 -15.70 26.02 7.46
C GLN A 4 -16.23 24.57 7.36
N GLN A 5 -17.49 24.36 7.75
CA GLN A 5 -18.13 23.07 7.64
C GLN A 5 -18.24 22.69 6.16
N ARG A 6 -17.51 21.64 5.76
CA ARG A 6 -17.76 20.97 4.49
C ARG A 6 -19.17 20.39 4.54
N LYS A 7 -20.11 21.05 3.86
CA LYS A 7 -21.45 20.47 3.63
C LYS A 7 -21.26 19.17 2.88
N ALA A 8 -21.68 18.06 3.49
CA ALA A 8 -21.82 16.81 2.78
C ALA A 8 -22.81 17.05 1.62
N HIS A 9 -22.36 16.90 0.38
CA HIS A 9 -23.26 16.83 -0.76
C HIS A 9 -24.04 15.53 -0.64
N ALA A 10 -25.14 15.58 0.11
CA ALA A 10 -26.15 14.55 0.12
C ALA A 10 -26.75 14.49 -1.29
N CYS A 11 -26.21 13.61 -2.12
CA CYS A 11 -26.83 13.23 -3.39
C CYS A 11 -28.04 12.36 -3.09
N ARG A 12 -29.07 12.92 -2.47
CA ARG A 12 -30.40 12.31 -2.40
C ARG A 12 -31.41 13.42 -2.61
N ASN A 13 -32.06 13.38 -3.77
CA ASN A 13 -33.19 14.25 -4.05
C ASN A 13 -34.23 14.10 -2.93
N PRO A 14 -34.63 15.19 -2.27
CA PRO A 14 -35.57 15.15 -1.14
C PRO A 14 -36.98 14.72 -1.55
N ASP A 15 -37.29 14.74 -2.85
CA ASP A 15 -38.62 14.41 -3.40
C ASP A 15 -38.95 12.91 -3.39
N LEU A 16 -37.99 12.04 -3.03
CA LEU A 16 -38.20 10.57 -3.00
C LEU A 16 -38.75 10.04 -1.66
N ILE A 17 -39.08 10.91 -0.70
CA ILE A 17 -39.43 10.50 0.68
C ILE A 17 -40.95 10.62 0.97
N LYS A 18 -41.76 11.26 0.11
CA LYS A 18 -43.21 11.44 0.34
C LYS A 18 -44.06 10.56 -0.59
N GLY A 19 -44.21 9.27 -0.26
CA GLY A 19 -45.14 8.35 -0.91
C GLY A 19 -45.17 6.99 -0.23
N PRO A 20 -46.25 6.18 -0.35
CA PRO A 20 -46.28 4.83 0.21
C PRO A 20 -45.08 4.02 -0.31
N PRO A 21 -44.51 3.10 0.50
CA PRO A 21 -43.31 2.37 0.13
C PRO A 21 -43.54 1.69 -1.21
N LYS A 22 -42.81 2.17 -2.22
CA LYS A 22 -42.90 1.67 -3.58
C LYS A 22 -42.17 0.33 -3.57
N PHE A 23 -42.92 -0.74 -3.37
CA PHE A 23 -42.43 -2.11 -3.40
C PHE A 23 -42.04 -2.43 -4.84
N TYR A 24 -40.79 -2.12 -5.18
CA TYR A 24 -40.20 -2.54 -6.43
C TYR A 24 -39.81 -4.01 -6.28
N LEU A 25 -40.24 -4.85 -7.22
CA LEU A 25 -39.63 -6.16 -7.42
C LEU A 25 -38.12 -5.93 -7.58
N ALA A 26 -37.29 -6.82 -7.03
CA ALA A 26 -35.82 -6.66 -7.05
C ALA A 26 -35.24 -6.50 -8.48
N ASP A 27 -36.06 -6.78 -9.50
CA ASP A 27 -35.78 -6.64 -10.92
C ASP A 27 -35.87 -5.19 -11.45
N ASP A 28 -36.62 -4.30 -10.81
CA ASP A 28 -36.79 -2.88 -11.21
C ASP A 28 -35.68 -1.96 -10.66
N VAL A 29 -34.84 -2.45 -9.76
CA VAL A 29 -33.70 -1.72 -9.22
C VAL A 29 -32.49 -1.95 -10.14
N LYS A 30 -32.05 -0.91 -10.85
CA LYS A 30 -30.88 -0.97 -11.74
C LYS A 30 -29.67 -1.54 -10.99
N LYS A 31 -29.22 -2.73 -11.42
CA LYS A 31 -28.10 -3.45 -10.80
C LYS A 31 -26.88 -2.52 -10.73
N PRO A 32 -26.25 -2.35 -9.55
CA PRO A 32 -25.06 -1.54 -9.43
C PRO A 32 -23.96 -2.09 -10.34
N LEU A 33 -23.28 -1.21 -11.07
CA LEU A 33 -22.20 -1.59 -11.97
C LEU A 33 -21.10 -2.29 -11.17
N VAL A 34 -20.81 -3.54 -11.52
CA VAL A 34 -19.72 -4.32 -10.89
C VAL A 34 -18.39 -3.70 -11.30
N ASN A 35 -17.63 -3.23 -10.32
CA ASN A 35 -16.30 -2.67 -10.56
C ASN A 35 -15.33 -3.79 -11.00
N LYS A 36 -15.03 -3.86 -12.29
CA LYS A 36 -14.09 -4.84 -12.88
C LYS A 36 -12.62 -4.42 -12.70
N ARG A 37 -12.33 -3.29 -12.05
CA ARG A 37 -10.95 -2.81 -11.88
C ARG A 37 -10.20 -3.75 -10.96
N LYS A 38 -9.12 -4.34 -11.47
CA LYS A 38 -8.15 -5.08 -10.66
C LYS A 38 -7.32 -4.06 -9.88
N ALA A 39 -7.34 -4.12 -8.55
CA ALA A 39 -6.46 -3.31 -7.73
C ALA A 39 -5.00 -3.68 -8.06
N ARG A 40 -4.21 -2.70 -8.48
CA ARG A 40 -2.76 -2.83 -8.68
C ARG A 40 -2.06 -2.15 -7.51
N PRO A 41 -1.91 -2.81 -6.35
CA PRO A 41 -1.17 -2.24 -5.24
C PRO A 41 0.25 -1.93 -5.70
N THR A 42 0.71 -0.72 -5.43
CA THR A 42 2.07 -0.26 -5.70
C THR A 42 3.08 -1.16 -4.98
N LYS A 43 4.11 -1.60 -5.69
CA LYS A 43 5.26 -2.28 -5.07
C LYS A 43 6.09 -1.20 -4.36
N LEU A 44 6.24 -1.31 -3.05
CA LEU A 44 7.18 -0.46 -2.32
C LEU A 44 8.58 -0.90 -2.73
N ARG A 45 9.30 0.09 -3.21
CA ARG A 45 10.53 -0.06 -3.96
C ARG A 45 11.54 0.85 -3.27
N CYS A 46 12.14 0.33 -2.22
CA CYS A 46 13.19 1.00 -1.44
C CYS A 46 14.38 0.03 -1.32
N PRO A 47 15.63 0.49 -1.49
CA PRO A 47 16.78 -0.40 -1.39
C PRO A 47 16.89 -0.96 0.03
N PHE A 48 16.99 -2.29 0.14
CA PHE A 48 17.06 -2.97 1.43
C PHE A 48 18.31 -2.55 2.21
N LYS A 49 19.41 -2.30 1.50
CA LYS A 49 20.68 -1.85 2.11
C LYS A 49 20.61 -0.50 2.85
N ILE A 50 19.70 0.40 2.48
CA ILE A 50 19.64 1.74 3.08
C ILE A 50 18.65 1.75 4.25
N ASN A 51 17.42 1.25 4.03
CA ASN A 51 16.31 1.41 4.98
C ASN A 51 15.89 0.11 5.67
N GLY A 52 16.46 -1.03 5.27
CA GLY A 52 16.04 -2.35 5.74
C GLY A 52 14.65 -2.78 5.25
N VAL A 53 14.07 -2.08 4.28
CA VAL A 53 12.74 -2.39 3.73
C VAL A 53 12.87 -3.33 2.54
N PRO A 54 12.38 -4.59 2.60
CA PRO A 54 12.46 -5.52 1.48
C PRO A 54 11.37 -5.23 0.44
N LEU A 55 11.53 -5.79 -0.77
CA LEU A 55 10.52 -5.74 -1.82
C LEU A 55 9.19 -6.32 -1.33
N ARG A 56 8.18 -5.45 -1.21
CA ARG A 56 6.85 -5.78 -0.69
C ARG A 56 5.76 -4.93 -1.37
N ARG A 57 4.54 -5.46 -1.47
CA ARG A 57 3.37 -4.68 -1.89
C ARG A 57 2.89 -3.74 -0.78
N VAL A 58 2.54 -2.52 -1.15
CA VAL A 58 1.89 -1.54 -0.27
C VAL A 58 0.69 -0.93 -0.98
N ASN A 59 -0.39 -0.70 -0.23
CA ASN A 59 -1.58 -0.05 -0.76
C ASN A 59 -1.37 1.46 -0.82
N GLN A 60 -1.67 2.07 -1.98
CA GLN A 60 -1.42 3.49 -2.27
C GLN A 60 -2.08 4.43 -1.27
N SER A 61 -3.25 4.09 -0.73
CA SER A 61 -3.94 4.93 0.27
C SER A 61 -3.15 5.16 1.56
N TYR A 62 -2.12 4.35 1.83
CA TYR A 62 -1.25 4.45 3.00
C TYR A 62 0.15 4.97 2.65
N VAL A 63 0.36 5.49 1.44
CA VAL A 63 1.65 6.01 0.97
C VAL A 63 1.51 7.50 0.68
N ILE A 64 2.46 8.29 1.15
CA ILE A 64 2.60 9.70 0.78
C ILE A 64 3.60 9.75 -0.37
N ALA A 65 3.19 10.30 -1.52
CA ALA A 65 4.08 10.50 -2.65
C ALA A 65 4.82 11.82 -2.48
N THR A 66 6.15 11.78 -2.48
CA THR A 66 6.98 12.97 -2.51
C THR A 66 7.26 13.43 -3.94
N SER A 67 7.67 14.68 -4.10
CA SER A 67 8.03 15.37 -5.33
C SER A 67 9.36 14.90 -5.94
N THR A 68 10.23 14.31 -5.12
CA THR A 68 11.51 13.73 -5.55
C THR A 68 11.31 12.52 -6.44
N LYS A 69 11.95 12.53 -7.62
CA LYS A 69 11.89 11.45 -8.61
C LYS A 69 13.29 10.88 -8.82
N VAL A 70 13.37 9.57 -8.88
CA VAL A 70 14.58 8.82 -9.23
C VAL A 70 14.28 8.07 -10.51
N ASP A 71 15.20 8.08 -11.45
CA ASP A 71 15.03 7.38 -12.73
C ASP A 71 15.17 5.85 -12.54
N ILE A 72 14.17 5.10 -13.03
CA ILE A 72 14.02 3.65 -12.81
C ILE A 72 14.14 2.85 -14.13
N SER A 73 14.58 3.49 -15.21
CA SER A 73 14.63 2.89 -16.56
C SER A 73 15.49 1.62 -16.63
N GLY A 74 16.51 1.48 -15.79
CA GLY A 74 17.40 0.31 -15.76
C GLY A 74 16.92 -0.88 -14.92
N VAL A 75 15.76 -0.82 -14.27
CA VAL A 75 15.32 -1.88 -13.33
C VAL A 75 14.25 -2.78 -13.93
N ASN A 76 14.52 -4.08 -13.87
CA ASN A 76 13.64 -5.10 -14.43
C ASN A 76 12.46 -5.41 -13.48
N VAL A 77 11.23 -5.03 -13.85
CA VAL A 77 10.03 -5.09 -12.98
C VAL A 77 9.06 -6.21 -13.36
N GLU A 78 9.23 -6.79 -14.55
CA GLU A 78 8.29 -7.72 -15.18
C GLU A 78 8.08 -9.01 -14.36
N LYS A 79 9.16 -9.54 -13.78
CA LYS A 79 9.14 -10.75 -12.94
C LYS A 79 8.31 -10.56 -11.66
N PHE A 80 8.13 -9.31 -11.22
CA PHE A 80 7.47 -8.99 -9.97
C PHE A 80 5.99 -8.65 -10.15
N ASP A 81 5.40 -8.71 -11.35
CA ASP A 81 3.96 -8.43 -11.63
C ASP A 81 2.99 -9.55 -11.18
N ASP A 82 3.17 -9.97 -9.95
CA ASP A 82 2.22 -10.43 -8.94
C ASP A 82 0.71 -10.60 -9.30
N ILE A 83 0.38 -11.53 -10.20
CA ILE A 83 -0.98 -12.10 -10.37
C ILE A 83 -1.11 -13.32 -9.44
N GLY A 84 -1.57 -13.09 -8.21
CA GLY A 84 -2.29 -14.11 -7.45
C GLY A 84 -1.50 -15.24 -6.78
N LYS A 85 -0.38 -15.00 -6.08
CA LYS A 85 0.11 -15.99 -5.09
C LYS A 85 -0.54 -15.74 -3.73
N LYS A 86 -1.70 -16.42 -3.58
CA LYS A 86 -2.35 -16.83 -2.34
C LYS A 86 -1.42 -16.65 -1.13
N VAL A 87 -1.81 -15.76 -0.20
CA VAL A 87 -1.50 -15.98 1.21
C VAL A 87 -1.87 -17.45 1.45
N LYS A 88 -0.87 -18.31 1.72
CA LYS A 88 -1.14 -19.69 2.13
C LYS A 88 -2.02 -19.57 3.37
N LYS A 89 -3.34 -19.67 3.21
CA LYS A 89 -4.27 -19.82 4.33
C LYS A 89 -3.79 -21.08 5.03
N LYS A 90 -3.05 -20.94 6.14
CA LYS A 90 -2.85 -22.04 7.07
C LYS A 90 -4.26 -22.53 7.38
N LYS A 91 -4.58 -23.73 6.90
CA LYS A 91 -5.82 -24.43 7.27
C LYS A 91 -5.83 -24.40 8.80
N LYS A 92 -6.82 -23.77 9.43
CA LYS A 92 -6.94 -23.75 10.91
C LYS A 92 -6.90 -25.21 11.38
N LYS A 93 -5.76 -25.71 11.84
CA LYS A 93 -5.72 -26.89 12.71
C LYS A 93 -6.38 -26.45 14.01
N LYS A 94 -7.23 -27.30 14.57
CA LYS A 94 -7.82 -27.09 15.90
C LYS A 94 -6.68 -26.78 16.87
N LYS A 95 -6.74 -25.62 17.53
CA LYS A 95 -5.78 -25.25 18.58
C LYS A 95 -5.88 -26.29 19.70
N GLY A 96 -4.89 -27.17 19.81
CA GLY A 96 -4.61 -27.92 21.02
C GLY A 96 -3.52 -27.18 21.81
N GLU A 97 -3.59 -27.27 23.13
CA GLU A 97 -2.78 -26.54 24.13
C GLU A 97 -1.25 -26.68 23.94
N GLY A 98 -0.78 -27.70 23.20
CA GLY A 98 0.63 -27.97 22.95
C GLY A 98 1.33 -27.11 21.87
N GLU A 99 0.61 -26.42 20.98
CA GLU A 99 1.22 -25.56 19.94
C GLU A 99 1.53 -24.13 20.41
N PHE A 100 1.21 -23.79 21.67
CA PHE A 100 1.49 -22.47 22.26
C PHE A 100 2.93 -22.34 22.80
N PHE A 101 3.54 -23.46 23.20
CA PHE A 101 4.90 -23.51 23.76
C PHE A 101 5.98 -23.99 22.77
N GLU A 102 5.58 -24.49 21.60
CA GLU A 102 6.55 -24.93 20.59
C GLU A 102 7.07 -23.74 19.78
N ALA A 103 8.11 -23.15 20.36
CA ALA A 103 9.30 -22.57 19.74
C ALA A 103 9.06 -21.83 18.41
N GLU A 104 9.20 -20.51 18.49
CA GLU A 104 10.03 -19.68 17.60
C GLU A 104 10.71 -20.46 16.45
N LYS A 105 9.93 -20.90 15.45
CA LYS A 105 10.47 -21.42 14.20
C LYS A 105 11.06 -20.21 13.50
N GLU A 106 12.38 -20.12 13.54
CA GLU A 106 13.17 -19.20 12.75
C GLU A 106 12.62 -19.23 11.32
N ASN A 107 11.97 -18.13 10.92
CA ASN A 107 11.40 -18.02 9.58
C ASN A 107 12.57 -17.80 8.62
N THR A 108 13.25 -18.87 8.23
CA THR A 108 14.33 -18.83 7.26
C THR A 108 13.76 -18.32 5.94
N LEU A 109 14.13 -17.08 5.60
CA LEU A 109 13.65 -16.43 4.38
C LEU A 109 14.16 -17.21 3.16
N PRO A 110 13.31 -17.52 2.17
CA PRO A 110 13.70 -18.27 0.99
C PRO A 110 14.82 -17.54 0.25
N GLN A 111 15.88 -18.27 -0.08
CA GLN A 111 17.12 -17.72 -0.65
C GLN A 111 16.89 -16.97 -1.97
N GLU A 112 15.98 -17.47 -2.81
CA GLU A 112 15.56 -16.86 -4.08
C GLU A 112 15.17 -15.38 -3.93
N LYS A 113 14.40 -15.03 -2.89
CA LYS A 113 13.98 -13.64 -2.64
C LYS A 113 15.14 -12.73 -2.24
N LYS A 114 16.16 -13.28 -1.59
CA LYS A 114 17.34 -12.52 -1.19
C LYS A 114 18.19 -12.19 -2.41
N ASP A 115 18.29 -13.11 -3.37
CA ASP A 115 19.10 -12.90 -4.57
C ASP A 115 18.40 -11.97 -5.56
N ASP A 116 17.07 -12.09 -5.70
CA ASP A 116 16.25 -11.11 -6.42
C ASP A 116 16.42 -9.69 -5.84
N GLN A 117 16.36 -9.56 -4.51
CA GLN A 117 16.55 -8.28 -3.82
C GLN A 117 17.94 -7.67 -4.12
N LYS A 118 19.00 -8.48 -4.01
CA LYS A 118 20.37 -8.01 -4.29
C LYS A 118 20.51 -7.50 -5.72
N SER A 119 19.91 -8.21 -6.69
CA SER A 119 19.96 -7.84 -8.11
C SER A 119 19.28 -6.50 -8.42
N VAL A 120 18.20 -6.17 -7.70
CA VAL A 120 17.48 -4.89 -7.84
C VAL A 120 18.23 -3.78 -7.12
N ASP A 121 18.76 -4.06 -5.92
CA ASP A 121 19.46 -3.07 -5.10
C ASP A 121 20.77 -2.58 -5.74
N THR A 122 21.48 -3.41 -6.50
CA THR A 122 22.73 -2.99 -7.17
C THR A 122 22.46 -1.88 -8.19
N ALA A 123 21.41 -2.03 -9.01
CA ALA A 123 21.04 -1.04 -10.02
C ALA A 123 20.59 0.29 -9.37
N TRP A 124 19.87 0.23 -8.26
CA TRP A 124 19.40 1.45 -7.58
C TRP A 124 20.44 2.19 -6.78
N THR A 125 21.40 1.48 -6.19
CA THR A 125 22.41 2.13 -5.35
C THR A 125 23.20 3.14 -6.19
N GLN A 126 23.48 2.82 -7.45
CA GLN A 126 24.14 3.73 -8.40
C GLN A 126 23.33 5.00 -8.68
N SER A 127 22.03 4.87 -8.98
CA SER A 127 21.15 6.03 -9.21
C SER A 127 20.96 6.91 -7.97
N ILE A 128 20.98 6.30 -6.77
CA ILE A 128 20.78 7.01 -5.51
C ILE A 128 22.03 7.78 -5.10
N GLU A 129 23.22 7.23 -5.35
CA GLU A 129 24.49 7.90 -5.05
C GLU A 129 24.79 9.06 -6.01
N ALA A 130 24.19 9.07 -7.20
CA ALA A 130 24.27 10.19 -8.13
C ALA A 130 23.55 11.46 -7.63
N VAL A 131 22.57 11.32 -6.73
CA VAL A 131 21.83 12.45 -6.16
C VAL A 131 22.39 12.78 -4.76
N PRO A 132 22.89 14.00 -4.51
CA PRO A 132 23.45 14.37 -3.22
C PRO A 132 22.40 14.23 -2.11
N ASP A 133 22.83 13.76 -0.94
CA ASP A 133 22.03 13.58 0.29
C ASP A 133 20.83 12.63 0.22
N LEU A 134 20.53 12.02 -0.93
CA LEU A 134 19.38 11.14 -1.10
C LEU A 134 19.51 9.86 -0.27
N LYS A 135 20.73 9.35 -0.11
CA LYS A 135 21.04 8.20 0.76
C LYS A 135 20.67 8.47 2.22
N SER A 136 20.99 9.66 2.71
CA SER A 136 20.66 10.12 4.06
C SER A 136 19.15 10.35 4.22
N PHE A 137 18.51 10.95 3.21
CA PHE A 137 17.06 11.18 3.19
C PHE A 137 16.28 9.87 3.27
N LEU A 138 16.67 8.86 2.49
CA LEU A 138 16.04 7.54 2.52
C LEU A 138 16.26 6.87 3.88
N GLY A 139 17.48 6.85 4.41
CA GLY A 139 17.77 6.23 5.70
C GLY A 139 17.02 6.85 6.88
N ALA A 140 16.65 8.13 6.78
CA ALA A 140 15.89 8.83 7.80
C ALA A 140 14.40 8.45 7.79
N ARG A 141 13.82 8.27 8.99
CA ARG A 141 12.37 8.06 9.14
C ARG A 141 11.66 9.41 9.18
N PHE A 142 10.59 9.56 8.41
CA PHE A 142 9.76 10.75 8.46
C PHE A 142 9.07 10.90 9.83
N SER A 143 9.20 12.07 10.44
CA SER A 143 8.54 12.44 11.69
C SER A 143 8.11 13.90 11.65
N LEU A 144 6.90 14.20 12.11
CA LEU A 144 6.46 15.58 12.31
C LEU A 144 7.08 16.14 13.59
N LYS A 145 7.77 17.27 13.49
CA LYS A 145 8.23 18.02 14.66
C LYS A 145 7.14 18.97 15.15
N ALA A 146 7.26 19.42 16.40
CA ALA A 146 6.37 20.43 16.95
C ALA A 146 6.34 21.66 16.04
N GLY A 147 5.12 22.12 15.69
CA GLY A 147 4.90 23.26 14.81
C GLY A 147 4.79 22.93 13.31
N MET A 148 5.11 21.72 12.85
CA MET A 148 4.93 21.32 11.45
C MET A 148 3.48 20.91 11.16
N LYS A 149 2.82 21.61 10.24
CA LYS A 149 1.43 21.31 9.85
C LYS A 149 1.38 20.58 8.50
N PRO A 150 0.82 19.37 8.42
CA PRO A 150 0.81 18.59 7.17
C PRO A 150 0.12 19.25 5.97
N HIS A 151 -0.78 20.20 6.19
CA HIS A 151 -1.45 20.95 5.12
C HIS A 151 -0.61 22.11 4.56
N GLU A 152 0.46 22.51 5.26
CA GLU A 152 1.43 23.51 4.80
C GLU A 152 2.67 22.81 4.18
N LEU A 153 2.89 21.53 4.47
CA LEU A 153 4.00 20.76 3.91
C LEU A 153 3.74 20.40 2.44
N VAL A 154 4.75 20.63 1.62
CA VAL A 154 4.81 20.12 0.25
C VAL A 154 5.56 18.80 0.28
N PHE A 155 4.92 17.75 -0.21
CA PHE A 155 5.51 16.42 -0.33
C PHE A 155 6.12 16.27 -1.71
#